data_AF-A0A222P458-F1
#
_entry.id   AF-A0A222P458-F1
#
_cell.length_a   1.000
_cell.length_b   1.000
_cell.length_c   1.000
_cell.angle_alpha   90.00
_cell.angle_beta   90.00
_cell.angle_gamma   90.00
#
_symmetry.space_group_name_H-M   'P 1'
#
loop_
_entity.id
_entity.type
_entity.pdbx_description
1 polymer ?
#
loop_
_entity_poly.entity_id
_entity_poly.type
_entity_poly.pdbx_seq_one_letter_code
_entity_poly.pdbx_strand_id
1 'polypeptide(L)'
;MSRLLKSHKKIYNNYQEFEKTKNPQFLLKNIEEFERISSEENIPRILQKSTIPNLDTYSKILILVAQSYIDYAFITKEQFSLKEKEAQEYLSKAKKCYQFFINTVAKIPPFSLGELTSTNTEVIFYSHKIDFFKAKMRLSFVKNSMQGNYSAEKISSALKEIIETYDAFEQMLLQKYRHHSYGIFGINDALFTSIKEGRDEAENLLSAIKPAKRVLEEKSPSSSKPKHTVKRRRVKEKQKQEETTEIQESTETADFSNNFSPVIIDPPIVSPGELVSVAREEESGLSVLSTAAMSFFLPVKESHLPEKPQTPPPAPSKSLLSTFWTPPPNANSDSQQCWSKINDWSRHYFLSLNKNVSEQEKIALTLEKFAQTLLLAALELQQKSSSFGQQKINPALHLSVQIFHRCAQLSTKNSNPYINLRVLSKQYAELLASFVPHSSMRDIEEYEYLEHIQKNLRKLPSLIRTLNVNTEDLVNATFKVLADNCTPEDYQTVNTTCSETFDKATSSLKRDAEPSSRYN
;
A
#
# COMPACT_ATOMS: atom_id res chain seq x y z
N MET A 1 29.74 -20.26 2.82
CA MET A 1 28.31 -20.04 2.49
C MET A 1 27.48 -20.90 3.45
N SER A 2 26.58 -20.31 4.24
CA SER A 2 25.81 -21.01 5.29
C SER A 2 24.88 -22.09 4.71
N ARG A 3 24.47 -23.07 5.53
CA ARG A 3 23.46 -24.06 5.13
C ARG A 3 22.11 -23.41 4.90
N LEU A 4 21.77 -22.38 5.67
CA LEU A 4 20.54 -21.62 5.48
C LEU A 4 20.46 -20.95 4.09
N LEU A 5 21.53 -20.32 3.58
CA LEU A 5 21.50 -19.78 2.20
C LEU A 5 21.32 -20.87 1.14
N LYS A 6 21.92 -22.04 1.35
CA LYS A 6 21.79 -23.18 0.43
C LYS A 6 20.38 -23.75 0.40
N SER A 7 19.63 -23.65 1.50
CA SER A 7 18.25 -24.18 1.57
C SER A 7 17.21 -23.25 0.94
N HIS A 8 17.56 -22.01 0.59
CA HIS A 8 16.61 -21.03 0.03
C HIS A 8 15.76 -21.58 -1.13
N LYS A 9 16.41 -22.13 -2.17
CA LYS A 9 15.70 -22.67 -3.35
C LYS A 9 14.78 -23.82 -2.99
N LYS A 10 15.19 -24.67 -2.03
CA LYS A 10 14.40 -25.80 -1.55
C LYS A 10 13.16 -25.32 -0.79
N ILE A 11 13.34 -24.38 0.14
CA ILE A 11 12.25 -23.80 0.94
C ILE A 11 11.23 -23.08 0.05
N TYR A 12 11.72 -22.27 -0.89
CA TYR A 12 10.89 -21.57 -1.87
C TYR A 12 10.07 -22.54 -2.73
N ASN A 13 10.72 -23.55 -3.32
CA ASN A 13 10.04 -24.54 -4.17
C ASN A 13 8.95 -25.31 -3.43
N ASN A 14 9.23 -25.76 -2.20
CA ASN A 14 8.23 -26.42 -1.37
C ASN A 14 7.04 -25.51 -1.08
N TYR A 15 7.27 -24.22 -0.76
CA TYR A 15 6.18 -23.28 -0.51
C TYR A 15 5.33 -23.06 -1.77
N GLN A 16 5.96 -22.93 -2.93
CA GLN A 16 5.26 -22.81 -4.22
C GLN A 16 4.44 -24.08 -4.55
N GLU A 17 4.96 -25.27 -4.27
CA GLU A 17 4.21 -26.52 -4.45
C GLU A 17 3.04 -26.64 -3.46
N PHE A 18 3.19 -26.14 -2.22
CA PHE A 18 2.07 -25.98 -1.31
C PHE A 18 1.01 -25.03 -1.88
N GLU A 19 1.38 -23.87 -2.41
CA GLU A 19 0.42 -22.91 -2.96
C GLU A 19 -0.43 -23.51 -4.09
N LYS A 20 0.18 -24.36 -4.93
CA LYS A 20 -0.49 -25.08 -6.03
C LYS A 20 -1.35 -26.25 -5.57
N THR A 21 -0.78 -27.11 -4.72
CA THR A 21 -1.40 -28.42 -4.38
C THR A 21 -2.26 -28.36 -3.12
N LYS A 22 -2.11 -27.28 -2.33
CA LYS A 22 -2.66 -27.14 -0.96
C LYS A 22 -2.29 -28.29 -0.02
N ASN A 23 -1.23 -29.03 -0.33
CA ASN A 23 -0.79 -30.17 0.49
C ASN A 23 0.12 -29.69 1.65
N PRO A 24 -0.30 -29.84 2.93
CA PRO A 24 0.45 -29.35 4.07
C PRO A 24 1.81 -30.04 4.28
N GLN A 25 2.04 -31.19 3.66
CA GLN A 25 3.33 -31.90 3.74
C GLN A 25 4.50 -31.08 3.19
N PHE A 26 4.25 -30.20 2.22
CA PHE A 26 5.30 -29.32 1.71
C PHE A 26 5.68 -28.21 2.71
N LEU A 27 4.73 -27.71 3.50
CA LEU A 27 5.00 -26.78 4.60
C LEU A 27 5.79 -27.47 5.72
N LEU A 28 5.41 -28.70 6.07
CA LEU A 28 6.12 -29.49 7.08
C LEU A 28 7.59 -29.72 6.69
N LYS A 29 7.85 -30.05 5.41
CA LYS A 29 9.22 -30.18 4.89
C LYS A 29 10.05 -28.89 5.04
N ASN A 30 9.42 -27.71 4.94
CA ASN A 30 10.11 -26.43 5.17
C ASN A 30 10.45 -26.24 6.65
N ILE A 31 9.50 -26.54 7.53
CA ILE A 31 9.67 -26.47 8.97
C ILE A 31 10.79 -27.41 9.42
N GLU A 32 10.75 -28.67 9.01
CA GLU A 32 11.77 -29.68 9.37
C GLU A 32 13.16 -29.29 8.86
N GLU A 33 13.26 -28.80 7.62
CA GLU A 33 14.53 -28.33 7.07
C GLU A 33 15.10 -27.15 7.88
N PHE A 34 14.26 -26.20 8.26
CA PHE A 34 14.68 -25.06 9.06
C PHE A 34 15.05 -25.46 10.49
N GLU A 35 14.27 -26.33 11.15
CA GLU A 35 14.56 -26.79 12.51
C GLU A 35 15.87 -27.59 12.57
N ARG A 36 16.12 -28.42 11.55
CA ARG A 36 17.41 -29.11 11.38
C ARG A 36 18.57 -28.13 11.21
N ILE A 37 18.41 -27.10 10.38
CA ILE A 37 19.46 -26.09 10.21
C ILE A 37 19.65 -25.27 11.50
N SER A 38 18.57 -24.90 12.18
CA SER A 38 18.62 -24.10 13.41
C SER A 38 19.23 -24.85 14.60
N SER A 39 19.22 -26.18 14.60
CA SER A 39 19.92 -26.98 15.62
C SER A 39 21.41 -27.14 15.30
N GLU A 40 21.76 -27.19 14.01
CA GLU A 40 23.15 -27.31 13.53
C GLU A 40 23.90 -25.96 13.49
N GLU A 41 23.19 -24.85 13.25
CA GLU A 41 23.75 -23.52 13.02
C GLU A 41 23.15 -22.47 13.99
N ASN A 42 24.00 -21.62 14.57
CA ASN A 42 23.53 -20.47 15.36
C ASN A 42 23.06 -19.34 14.42
N ILE A 43 21.76 -19.35 14.10
CA ILE A 43 21.13 -18.39 13.19
C ILE A 43 21.40 -16.93 13.58
N PRO A 44 21.22 -16.47 14.84
CA PRO A 44 21.56 -15.09 15.23
C PRO A 44 22.99 -14.69 14.90
N ARG A 45 23.96 -15.58 15.15
CA ARG A 45 25.38 -15.33 14.89
C ARG A 45 25.69 -15.25 13.40
N ILE A 46 25.01 -16.05 12.59
CA ILE A 46 25.14 -16.02 11.12
C ILE A 46 24.61 -14.70 10.58
N LEU A 47 23.41 -14.29 11.00
CA LEU A 47 22.80 -13.03 10.56
C LEU A 47 23.69 -11.84 10.93
N GLN A 48 24.19 -11.76 12.16
CA GLN A 48 25.05 -10.65 12.61
C GLN A 48 26.38 -10.52 11.85
N LYS A 49 26.92 -11.62 11.32
CA LYS A 49 28.19 -11.62 10.57
C LYS A 49 28.00 -11.47 9.06
N SER A 50 26.76 -11.38 8.60
CA SER A 50 26.44 -11.38 7.17
C SER A 50 26.50 -10.00 6.55
N THR A 51 26.88 -9.95 5.28
CA THR A 51 26.79 -8.71 4.47
C THR A 51 25.33 -8.36 4.18
N ILE A 52 25.07 -7.08 3.88
CA ILE A 52 23.72 -6.56 3.55
C ILE A 52 22.99 -7.39 2.47
N PRO A 53 23.61 -7.76 1.32
CA PRO A 53 22.93 -8.58 0.31
C PRO A 53 22.58 -10.00 0.80
N ASN A 54 23.42 -10.58 1.65
CA ASN A 54 23.14 -11.88 2.24
C ASN A 54 22.01 -11.76 3.28
N LEU A 55 21.94 -10.67 4.05
CA LEU A 55 20.86 -10.38 4.98
C LEU A 55 19.49 -10.30 4.30
N ASP A 56 19.41 -9.71 3.11
CA ASP A 56 18.17 -9.68 2.33
C ASP A 56 17.75 -11.08 1.85
N THR A 57 18.71 -11.94 1.52
CA THR A 57 18.38 -13.33 1.18
C THR A 57 17.93 -14.10 2.42
N TYR A 58 18.57 -13.90 3.57
CA TYR A 58 18.15 -14.53 4.81
C TYR A 58 16.77 -14.08 5.29
N SER A 59 16.42 -12.81 5.10
CA SER A 59 15.11 -12.28 5.49
C SER A 59 14.00 -12.98 4.69
N LYS A 60 14.16 -13.13 3.38
CA LYS A 60 13.23 -13.87 2.51
C LYS A 60 13.03 -15.31 2.98
N ILE A 61 14.12 -15.99 3.35
CA ILE A 61 14.04 -17.36 3.88
C ILE A 61 13.28 -17.39 5.21
N LEU A 62 13.60 -16.50 6.15
CA LEU A 62 12.95 -16.44 7.46
C LEU A 62 11.47 -16.08 7.35
N ILE A 63 11.09 -15.20 6.41
CA ILE A 63 9.69 -14.87 6.12
C ILE A 63 8.95 -16.11 5.60
N LEU A 64 9.49 -16.82 4.62
CA LEU A 64 8.87 -18.03 4.07
C LEU A 64 8.73 -19.14 5.11
N VAL A 65 9.73 -19.32 5.98
CA VAL A 65 9.66 -20.28 7.08
C VAL A 65 8.60 -19.87 8.10
N ALA A 66 8.53 -18.59 8.47
CA ALA A 66 7.51 -18.09 9.39
C ALA A 66 6.09 -18.25 8.82
N GLN A 67 5.90 -17.96 7.53
CA GLN A 67 4.65 -18.23 6.82
C GLN A 67 4.33 -19.73 6.81
N SER A 68 5.31 -20.60 6.56
CA SER A 68 5.12 -22.05 6.61
C SER A 68 4.61 -22.52 7.97
N TYR A 69 5.16 -21.98 9.07
CA TYR A 69 4.66 -22.27 10.42
C TYR A 69 3.21 -21.80 10.64
N ILE A 70 2.87 -20.59 10.18
CA ILE A 70 1.53 -20.01 10.33
C ILE A 70 0.50 -20.85 9.56
N ASP A 71 0.73 -21.07 8.27
CA ASP A 71 -0.19 -21.79 7.39
C ASP A 71 -0.35 -23.24 7.83
N TYR A 72 0.74 -23.90 8.26
CA TYR A 72 0.68 -25.25 8.79
C TYR A 72 -0.17 -25.31 10.07
N ALA A 73 -0.04 -24.33 10.97
CA ALA A 73 -0.85 -24.28 12.18
C ALA A 73 -2.35 -24.13 11.89
N PHE A 74 -2.72 -23.27 10.93
CA PHE A 74 -4.13 -23.08 10.55
C PHE A 74 -4.72 -24.30 9.83
N ILE A 75 -3.99 -24.89 8.88
CA ILE A 75 -4.47 -26.08 8.15
C ILE A 75 -4.59 -27.28 9.07
N THR A 76 -3.60 -27.50 9.93
CA THR A 76 -3.58 -28.67 10.81
C THR A 76 -4.64 -28.58 11.90
N LYS A 77 -5.01 -27.36 12.32
CA LYS A 77 -6.19 -27.13 13.17
C LYS A 77 -7.47 -27.60 12.50
N GLU A 78 -7.67 -27.29 11.22
CA GLU A 78 -8.88 -27.63 10.47
C GLU A 78 -8.96 -29.13 10.12
N GLN A 79 -7.82 -29.76 9.81
CA GLN A 79 -7.78 -31.13 9.27
C GLN A 79 -7.50 -32.22 10.32
N PHE A 80 -6.75 -31.91 11.39
CA PHE A 80 -6.18 -32.94 12.28
C PHE A 80 -6.41 -32.67 13.78
N SER A 81 -7.30 -31.74 14.15
CA SER A 81 -7.65 -31.44 15.54
C SER A 81 -6.44 -31.09 16.43
N LEU A 82 -5.53 -30.26 15.91
CA LEU A 82 -4.36 -29.78 16.64
C LEU A 82 -4.76 -29.15 17.99
N LYS A 83 -4.01 -29.42 19.06
CA LYS A 83 -4.29 -28.80 20.38
C LYS A 83 -3.92 -27.33 20.39
N GLU A 84 -4.61 -26.54 21.21
CA GLU A 84 -4.34 -25.10 21.35
C GLU A 84 -2.87 -24.80 21.64
N LYS A 85 -2.24 -25.56 22.55
CA LYS A 85 -0.83 -25.38 22.91
C LYS A 85 0.11 -25.58 21.72
N GLU A 86 -0.12 -26.61 20.90
CA GLU A 86 0.69 -26.94 19.73
C GLU A 86 0.53 -25.87 18.64
N ALA A 87 -0.71 -25.38 18.41
CA ALA A 87 -0.97 -24.27 17.49
C ALA A 87 -0.23 -23.00 17.92
N GLN A 88 -0.29 -22.67 19.22
CA GLN A 88 0.38 -21.51 19.79
C GLN A 88 1.92 -21.65 19.75
N GLU A 89 2.45 -22.87 19.84
CA GLU A 89 3.87 -23.13 19.70
C GLU A 89 4.36 -22.81 18.28
N TYR A 90 3.66 -23.27 17.24
CA TYR A 90 4.00 -22.94 15.85
C TYR A 90 3.97 -21.43 15.57
N LEU A 91 2.93 -20.72 16.05
CA LEU A 91 2.86 -19.26 15.92
C LEU A 91 3.99 -18.56 16.70
N SER A 92 4.43 -19.13 17.83
CA SER A 92 5.57 -18.60 18.59
C SER A 92 6.91 -18.85 17.88
N LYS A 93 7.07 -20.00 17.21
CA LYS A 93 8.24 -20.29 16.35
C LYS A 93 8.28 -19.34 15.13
N ALA A 94 7.13 -19.04 14.52
CA ALA A 94 7.04 -18.02 13.48
C ALA A 94 7.49 -16.64 13.99
N LYS A 95 7.07 -16.24 15.20
CA LYS A 95 7.47 -14.95 15.82
C LYS A 95 8.99 -14.87 16.04
N LYS A 96 9.60 -15.98 16.48
CA LYS A 96 11.06 -16.06 16.67
C LYS A 96 11.81 -15.83 15.35
N CYS A 97 11.30 -16.34 14.23
CA CYS A 97 11.92 -16.12 12.91
C CYS A 97 11.98 -14.62 12.55
N TYR A 98 10.87 -13.90 12.76
CA TYR A 98 10.83 -12.45 12.55
C TYR A 98 11.75 -11.70 13.54
N GLN A 99 11.76 -12.10 14.81
CA GLN A 99 12.62 -11.48 15.82
C GLN A 99 14.11 -11.64 15.53
N PHE A 100 14.55 -12.78 14.98
CA PHE A 100 15.95 -12.95 14.58
C PHE A 100 16.39 -11.89 13.57
N PHE A 101 15.52 -11.55 12.61
CA PHE A 101 15.80 -10.53 11.63
C PHE A 101 15.73 -9.12 12.23
N ILE A 102 14.64 -8.78 12.93
CA ILE A 102 14.45 -7.46 13.56
C ILE A 102 15.62 -7.11 14.49
N ASN A 103 16.03 -8.05 15.35
CA ASN A 103 17.13 -7.84 16.29
C ASN A 103 18.49 -7.69 15.60
N THR A 104 18.65 -8.25 14.40
CA THR A 104 19.88 -8.10 13.61
C THR A 104 19.88 -6.74 12.92
N VAL A 105 18.77 -6.37 12.28
CA VAL A 105 18.63 -5.11 11.54
C VAL A 105 18.69 -3.89 12.48
N ALA A 106 18.14 -3.99 13.70
CA ALA A 106 18.18 -2.92 14.68
C ALA A 106 19.60 -2.49 15.09
N LYS A 107 20.62 -3.33 14.85
CA LYS A 107 22.03 -3.01 15.10
C LYS A 107 22.69 -2.28 13.94
N ILE A 108 22.04 -2.20 12.79
CA ILE A 108 22.53 -1.53 11.59
C ILE A 108 21.95 -0.10 11.59
N PRO A 109 22.78 0.94 11.42
CA PRO A 109 22.28 2.30 11.33
C PRO A 109 21.28 2.50 10.19
N PRO A 110 20.19 3.28 10.38
CA PRO A 110 19.13 3.43 9.38
C PRO A 110 19.60 3.83 7.97
N PHE A 111 20.60 4.72 7.88
CA PHE A 111 21.17 5.18 6.62
C PHE A 111 21.96 4.09 5.85
N SER A 112 22.32 2.99 6.52
CA SER A 112 23.02 1.85 5.91
C SER A 112 22.10 0.71 5.51
N LEU A 113 20.79 0.82 5.73
CA LEU A 113 19.83 -0.25 5.45
C LEU A 113 19.55 -0.42 3.95
N GLY A 114 19.51 0.68 3.18
CA GLY A 114 19.22 0.63 1.75
C GLY A 114 17.96 -0.20 1.45
N GLU A 115 18.09 -1.24 0.64
CA GLU A 115 17.03 -2.17 0.24
C GLU A 115 16.44 -2.99 1.41
N LEU A 116 17.16 -3.15 2.53
CA LEU A 116 16.64 -3.85 3.73
C LEU A 116 15.53 -3.07 4.43
N THR A 117 15.35 -1.77 4.13
CA THR A 117 14.37 -0.91 4.80
C THR A 117 12.94 -1.39 4.59
N SER A 118 12.58 -1.74 3.35
CA SER A 118 11.25 -2.27 3.03
C SER A 118 11.03 -3.64 3.67
N THR A 119 12.02 -4.52 3.58
CA THR A 119 11.95 -5.88 4.13
C THR A 119 11.88 -5.86 5.67
N ASN A 120 12.60 -4.94 6.31
CA ASN A 120 12.49 -4.73 7.77
C ASN A 120 11.10 -4.25 8.16
N THR A 121 10.54 -3.31 7.42
CA THR A 121 9.18 -2.81 7.67
C THR A 121 8.13 -3.91 7.52
N GLU A 122 8.27 -4.76 6.49
CA GLU A 122 7.45 -5.94 6.27
C GLU A 122 7.54 -6.93 7.44
N VAL A 123 8.76 -7.26 7.88
CA VAL A 123 8.97 -8.20 8.99
C VAL A 123 8.44 -7.66 10.32
N ILE A 124 8.59 -6.36 10.59
CA ILE A 124 8.01 -5.71 11.78
C ILE A 124 6.49 -5.82 11.74
N PHE A 125 5.87 -5.52 10.60
CA PHE A 125 4.42 -5.67 10.44
C PHE A 125 3.96 -7.11 10.68
N TYR A 126 4.60 -8.11 10.06
CA TYR A 126 4.22 -9.51 10.26
C TYR A 126 4.47 -9.99 11.70
N SER A 127 5.45 -9.44 12.39
CA SER A 127 5.66 -9.70 13.82
C SER A 127 4.47 -9.23 14.66
N HIS A 128 3.91 -8.05 14.38
CA HIS A 128 2.68 -7.57 15.01
C HIS A 128 1.47 -8.42 14.60
N LYS A 129 1.38 -8.82 13.33
CA LYS A 129 0.28 -9.64 12.80
C LYS A 129 0.18 -11.03 13.45
N ILE A 130 1.28 -11.57 13.97
CA ILE A 130 1.25 -12.84 14.70
C ILE A 130 0.37 -12.77 15.94
N ASP A 131 0.37 -11.66 16.69
CA ASP A 131 -0.42 -11.57 17.92
C ASP A 131 -1.93 -11.58 17.59
N PHE A 132 -2.32 -10.95 16.47
CA PHE A 132 -3.65 -11.11 15.89
C PHE A 132 -3.95 -12.56 15.49
N PHE A 133 -3.02 -13.26 14.82
CA PHE A 133 -3.22 -14.67 14.48
C PHE A 133 -3.34 -15.58 15.70
N LYS A 134 -2.60 -15.30 16.79
CA LYS A 134 -2.73 -16.02 18.06
C LYS A 134 -4.11 -15.81 18.68
N ALA A 135 -4.63 -14.58 18.66
CA ALA A 135 -5.97 -14.26 19.15
C ALA A 135 -7.05 -14.94 18.30
N LYS A 136 -6.94 -14.88 16.96
CA LYS A 136 -7.82 -15.58 16.02
C LYS A 136 -7.84 -17.09 16.22
N MET A 137 -6.65 -17.67 16.44
CA MET A 137 -6.50 -19.09 16.75
C MET A 137 -7.20 -19.43 18.07
N ARG A 138 -6.94 -18.66 19.14
CA ARG A 138 -7.52 -18.86 20.46
C ARG A 138 -9.04 -18.70 20.47
N LEU A 139 -9.59 -17.73 19.74
CA LEU A 139 -11.04 -17.56 19.57
C LEU A 139 -11.72 -18.84 19.07
N SER A 140 -11.10 -19.51 18.10
CA SER A 140 -11.65 -20.77 17.58
C SER A 140 -11.60 -21.92 18.60
N PHE A 141 -10.56 -22.00 19.43
CA PHE A 141 -10.51 -23.00 20.51
C PHE A 141 -11.51 -22.69 21.62
N VAL A 142 -11.70 -21.41 21.96
CA VAL A 142 -12.72 -20.97 22.92
C VAL A 142 -14.12 -21.35 22.42
N LYS A 143 -14.42 -21.07 21.14
CA LYS A 143 -15.69 -21.44 20.51
C LYS A 143 -15.98 -22.94 20.62
N ASN A 144 -14.97 -23.77 20.34
CA ASN A 144 -15.10 -25.23 20.47
C ASN A 144 -15.27 -25.65 21.94
N SER A 145 -14.57 -24.99 22.87
CA SER A 145 -14.66 -25.28 24.31
C SER A 145 -16.01 -24.91 24.91
N MET A 146 -16.70 -23.90 24.37
CA MET A 146 -18.06 -23.52 24.79
C MET A 146 -19.13 -24.56 24.42
N GLN A 147 -18.83 -25.52 23.53
CA GLN A 147 -19.73 -26.63 23.20
C GLN A 147 -19.73 -27.76 24.26
N GLY A 148 -18.82 -27.71 25.23
CA GLY A 148 -18.70 -28.67 26.33
C GLY A 148 -18.90 -28.05 27.72
N ASN A 149 -18.46 -28.76 28.77
CA ASN A 149 -18.40 -28.21 30.12
C ASN A 149 -17.26 -27.21 30.22
N TYR A 150 -17.58 -25.92 30.30
CA TYR A 150 -16.59 -24.85 30.39
C TYR A 150 -16.66 -24.05 31.68
N SER A 151 -15.52 -23.48 32.07
CA SER A 151 -15.45 -22.49 33.14
C SER A 151 -15.79 -21.11 32.57
N ALA A 152 -16.93 -20.56 32.97
CA ALA A 152 -17.40 -19.25 32.52
C ALA A 152 -16.39 -18.13 32.79
N GLU A 153 -15.70 -18.17 33.94
CA GLU A 153 -14.66 -17.19 34.30
C GLU A 153 -13.44 -17.27 33.38
N LYS A 154 -12.92 -18.49 33.12
CA LYS A 154 -11.77 -18.68 32.22
C LYS A 154 -12.10 -18.27 30.79
N ILE A 155 -13.28 -18.62 30.30
CA ILE A 155 -13.72 -18.23 28.95
C ILE A 155 -13.97 -16.73 28.85
N SER A 156 -14.62 -16.12 29.84
CA SER A 156 -14.84 -14.67 29.86
C SER A 156 -13.52 -13.90 29.86
N SER A 157 -12.55 -14.33 30.68
CA SER A 157 -11.21 -13.73 30.69
C SER A 157 -10.50 -13.89 29.34
N ALA A 158 -10.58 -15.07 28.72
CA ALA A 158 -9.96 -15.32 27.42
C ALA A 158 -10.59 -14.49 26.30
N LEU A 159 -11.92 -14.34 26.30
CA LEU A 159 -12.63 -13.52 25.30
C LEU A 159 -12.31 -12.03 25.45
N LYS A 160 -12.21 -11.51 26.67
CA LYS A 160 -11.78 -10.12 26.92
C LYS A 160 -10.37 -9.88 26.39
N GLU A 161 -9.44 -10.78 26.69
CA GLU A 161 -8.06 -10.71 26.19
C GLU A 161 -8.00 -10.75 24.65
N ILE A 162 -8.85 -11.56 24.02
CA ILE A 162 -8.99 -11.60 22.55
C ILE A 162 -9.48 -10.26 22.01
N ILE A 163 -10.56 -9.69 22.57
CA ILE A 163 -11.11 -8.39 22.15
C ILE A 163 -10.05 -7.29 22.28
N GLU A 164 -9.37 -7.22 23.44
CA GLU A 164 -8.28 -6.26 23.67
C GLU A 164 -7.16 -6.41 22.64
N THR A 165 -6.81 -7.64 22.26
CA THR A 165 -5.78 -7.89 21.23
C THR A 165 -6.24 -7.42 19.85
N TYR A 166 -7.51 -7.62 19.50
CA TYR A 166 -8.10 -7.16 18.24
C TYR A 166 -8.15 -5.63 18.18
N ASP A 167 -8.54 -4.97 19.28
CA ASP A 167 -8.55 -3.51 19.42
C ASP A 167 -7.15 -2.91 19.31
N ALA A 168 -6.19 -3.48 20.05
CA ALA A 168 -4.81 -3.06 19.99
C ALA A 168 -4.23 -3.23 18.58
N PHE A 169 -4.55 -4.33 17.90
CA PHE A 169 -4.10 -4.57 16.53
C PHE A 169 -4.74 -3.57 15.54
N GLU A 170 -6.05 -3.32 15.62
CA GLU A 170 -6.72 -2.33 14.77
C GLU A 170 -6.15 -0.92 14.98
N GLN A 171 -6.02 -0.48 16.23
CA GLN A 171 -5.43 0.82 16.56
C GLN A 171 -3.99 0.94 16.03
N MET A 172 -3.21 -0.13 16.17
CA MET A 172 -1.84 -0.21 15.66
C MET A 172 -1.80 -0.09 14.13
N LEU A 173 -2.73 -0.71 13.39
CA LEU A 173 -2.87 -0.50 11.94
C LEU A 173 -3.21 0.96 11.60
N LEU A 174 -4.17 1.55 12.31
CA LEU A 174 -4.63 2.93 12.06
C LEU A 174 -3.58 3.99 12.41
N GLN A 175 -2.74 3.74 13.41
CA GLN A 175 -1.70 4.68 13.85
C GLN A 175 -0.41 4.54 13.06
N LYS A 176 0.08 3.31 12.87
CA LYS A 176 1.44 3.06 12.35
C LYS A 176 1.46 2.65 10.88
N TYR A 177 0.32 2.18 10.36
CA TYR A 177 0.24 1.64 8.99
C TYR A 177 -0.89 2.32 8.18
N ARG A 178 -1.17 3.59 8.48
CA ARG A 178 -2.24 4.38 7.83
C ARG A 178 -2.00 4.60 6.33
N HIS A 179 -0.74 4.59 5.89
CA HIS A 179 -0.37 4.84 4.50
C HIS A 179 -0.68 3.64 3.60
N HIS A 180 -1.23 3.91 2.40
CA HIS A 180 -1.61 2.86 1.45
C HIS A 180 -0.41 2.09 0.86
N SER A 181 0.81 2.63 0.98
CA SER A 181 2.06 1.94 0.65
C SER A 181 2.24 0.64 1.42
N TYR A 182 1.62 0.50 2.60
CA TYR A 182 1.60 -0.74 3.38
C TYR A 182 0.53 -1.75 2.94
N GLY A 183 -0.29 -1.40 1.92
CA GLY A 183 -1.24 -2.32 1.29
C GLY A 183 -0.56 -3.56 0.68
N ILE A 184 0.73 -3.45 0.31
CA ILE A 184 1.56 -4.58 -0.13
C ILE A 184 1.73 -5.67 0.95
N PHE A 185 1.55 -5.33 2.23
CA PHE A 185 1.59 -6.30 3.33
C PHE A 185 0.24 -6.99 3.58
N GLY A 186 -0.75 -6.75 2.69
CA GLY A 186 -2.10 -7.28 2.82
C GLY A 186 -2.96 -6.52 3.83
N ILE A 187 -2.64 -5.24 4.09
CA ILE A 187 -3.52 -4.33 4.84
C ILE A 187 -4.60 -3.84 3.88
N ASN A 188 -5.71 -4.56 3.84
CA ASN A 188 -6.83 -4.31 2.94
C ASN A 188 -8.16 -4.40 3.70
N ASP A 189 -9.25 -4.08 3.01
CA ASP A 189 -10.59 -4.13 3.60
C ASP A 189 -10.93 -5.53 4.14
N ALA A 190 -10.38 -6.60 3.56
CA ALA A 190 -10.57 -7.97 4.04
C ALA A 190 -9.89 -8.22 5.39
N LEU A 191 -8.72 -7.62 5.66
CA LEU A 191 -8.08 -7.69 6.97
C LEU A 191 -8.91 -6.93 8.01
N PHE A 192 -9.33 -5.70 7.72
CA PHE A 192 -10.20 -4.92 8.62
C PHE A 192 -11.54 -5.63 8.88
N THR A 193 -12.12 -6.24 7.84
CA THR A 193 -13.33 -7.06 7.96
C THR A 193 -13.07 -8.27 8.86
N SER A 194 -11.96 -9.00 8.67
CA SER A 194 -11.63 -10.15 9.51
C SER A 194 -11.36 -9.77 10.98
N ILE A 195 -10.81 -8.57 11.24
CA ILE A 195 -10.67 -8.05 12.60
C ILE A 195 -12.06 -7.78 13.18
N LYS A 196 -12.89 -7.01 12.48
CA LYS A 196 -14.23 -6.68 12.94
C LYS A 196 -15.08 -7.94 13.19
N GLU A 197 -15.12 -8.88 12.25
CA GLU A 197 -15.85 -10.13 12.39
C GLU A 197 -15.40 -10.94 13.61
N GLY A 198 -14.09 -11.05 13.86
CA GLY A 198 -13.59 -11.78 15.02
C GLY A 198 -13.86 -11.07 16.35
N ARG A 199 -13.85 -9.72 16.36
CA ARG A 199 -14.26 -8.93 17.53
C ARG A 199 -15.74 -9.13 17.81
N ASP A 200 -16.58 -8.92 16.80
CA ASP A 200 -18.04 -9.06 16.92
C ASP A 200 -18.39 -10.50 17.37
N GLU A 201 -17.69 -11.52 16.84
CA GLU A 201 -17.84 -12.90 17.29
C GLU A 201 -17.45 -13.09 18.76
N ALA A 202 -16.31 -12.54 19.20
CA ALA A 202 -15.86 -12.62 20.58
C ALA A 202 -16.82 -11.90 21.56
N GLU A 203 -17.34 -10.74 21.19
CA GLU A 203 -18.34 -9.97 21.97
C GLU A 203 -19.68 -10.71 22.07
N ASN A 204 -20.13 -11.31 20.97
CA ASN A 204 -21.33 -12.14 20.94
C ASN A 204 -21.17 -13.36 21.86
N LEU A 205 -20.03 -14.05 21.81
CA LEU A 205 -19.72 -15.17 22.70
C LEU A 205 -19.66 -14.72 24.16
N LEU A 206 -19.06 -13.55 24.45
CA LEU A 206 -18.95 -13.01 25.80
C LEU A 206 -20.34 -12.67 26.36
N SER A 207 -21.22 -12.10 25.54
CA SER A 207 -22.61 -11.79 25.89
C SER A 207 -23.48 -13.03 26.10
N ALA A 208 -23.15 -14.13 25.41
CA ALA A 208 -23.83 -15.42 25.54
C ALA A 208 -23.45 -16.19 26.83
N ILE A 209 -22.36 -15.80 27.52
CA ILE A 209 -22.01 -16.37 28.83
C ILE A 209 -23.06 -15.89 29.84
N LYS A 210 -24.06 -16.74 30.10
CA LYS A 210 -25.05 -16.47 31.14
C LYS A 210 -24.31 -16.27 32.47
N PRO A 211 -24.56 -15.18 33.21
CA PRO A 211 -24.08 -15.11 34.58
C PRO A 211 -24.69 -16.30 35.31
N ALA A 212 -23.85 -17.10 35.98
CA ALA A 212 -24.32 -18.15 36.87
C ALA A 212 -25.22 -17.46 37.90
N LYS A 213 -26.54 -17.52 37.68
CA LYS A 213 -27.54 -17.12 38.66
C LYS A 213 -27.21 -17.96 39.89
N ARG A 214 -26.63 -17.33 40.91
CA ARG A 214 -26.71 -17.82 42.28
C ARG A 214 -28.21 -18.04 42.52
N VAL A 215 -28.63 -19.29 42.50
CA VAL A 215 -29.86 -19.71 43.13
C VAL A 215 -29.67 -19.43 44.61
N LEU A 216 -30.01 -18.22 45.03
CA LEU A 216 -30.43 -18.00 46.40
C LEU A 216 -31.75 -18.77 46.52
N GLU A 217 -31.69 -19.91 47.20
CA GLU A 217 -32.88 -20.57 47.71
C GLU A 217 -33.61 -19.59 48.64
N GLU A 218 -34.66 -18.95 48.12
CA GLU A 218 -35.76 -18.49 48.95
C GLU A 218 -36.48 -19.72 49.50
N LYS A 219 -36.16 -20.07 50.74
CA LYS A 219 -37.13 -20.69 51.64
C LYS A 219 -37.28 -19.80 52.87
N SER A 220 -38.39 -19.08 52.91
CA SER A 220 -39.08 -18.65 54.13
C SER A 220 -40.49 -19.23 54.06
N PRO A 221 -41.29 -19.34 55.15
CA PRO A 221 -41.09 -18.78 56.49
C PRO A 221 -41.45 -19.72 57.67
N SER A 222 -40.97 -19.45 58.89
CA SER A 222 -41.85 -19.41 60.07
C SER A 222 -41.18 -18.75 61.29
N SER A 223 -42.03 -18.09 62.07
CA SER A 223 -41.86 -17.33 63.32
C SER A 223 -40.78 -17.84 64.28
N SER A 224 -40.02 -17.01 65.00
CA SER A 224 -40.55 -16.10 66.03
C SER A 224 -39.43 -15.25 66.66
N LYS A 225 -39.71 -13.95 66.79
CA LYS A 225 -39.38 -12.95 67.84
C LYS A 225 -37.98 -12.88 68.54
N PRO A 226 -37.63 -11.68 69.07
CA PRO A 226 -36.27 -11.14 69.06
C PRO A 226 -35.60 -11.15 70.44
N LYS A 227 -34.27 -10.90 70.48
CA LYS A 227 -33.58 -10.15 71.55
C LYS A 227 -32.11 -9.88 71.19
N HIS A 228 -31.70 -8.61 71.40
CA HIS A 228 -30.45 -8.10 72.01
C HIS A 228 -29.15 -8.91 71.78
N THR A 229 -27.98 -8.38 71.44
CA THR A 229 -27.20 -7.22 71.93
C THR A 229 -25.81 -7.37 71.26
N VAL A 230 -25.16 -6.34 70.69
CA VAL A 230 -24.08 -5.53 71.28
C VAL A 230 -22.73 -5.62 70.54
N LYS A 231 -22.28 -4.41 70.14
CA LYS A 231 -20.91 -3.83 70.11
C LYS A 231 -19.78 -4.44 69.26
N ARG A 232 -19.20 -3.49 68.48
CA ARG A 232 -17.76 -3.08 68.35
C ARG A 232 -16.80 -4.19 67.87
N ARG A 233 -15.73 -3.93 67.12
CA ARG A 233 -14.89 -2.74 66.92
C ARG A 233 -14.01 -3.03 65.69
N ARG A 234 -13.51 -1.95 65.07
CA ARG A 234 -12.36 -1.90 64.14
C ARG A 234 -11.21 -2.83 64.55
N VAL A 235 -10.38 -3.25 63.58
CA VAL A 235 -8.95 -2.85 63.48
C VAL A 235 -8.33 -3.38 62.17
N LYS A 236 -7.48 -2.52 61.61
CA LYS A 236 -6.61 -2.60 60.43
C LYS A 236 -5.27 -3.25 60.81
N GLU A 237 -4.52 -3.68 59.76
CA GLU A 237 -3.04 -3.79 59.72
C GLU A 237 -2.42 -4.88 60.61
N LYS A 238 -1.31 -5.55 60.31
CA LYS A 238 -0.35 -5.67 59.19
C LYS A 238 0.55 -6.86 59.62
N GLN A 239 1.19 -7.53 58.65
CA GLN A 239 2.55 -8.13 58.66
C GLN A 239 3.14 -8.60 60.01
N LYS A 240 3.73 -9.79 60.13
CA LYS A 240 5.03 -10.14 59.49
C LYS A 240 5.48 -11.56 59.95
N GLN A 241 6.22 -12.26 59.07
CA GLN A 241 7.36 -13.20 59.32
C GLN A 241 7.12 -14.48 60.17
N GLU A 242 7.80 -15.61 60.01
CA GLU A 242 8.67 -16.30 59.02
C GLU A 242 9.12 -17.58 59.76
N GLU A 243 9.13 -18.76 59.13
CA GLU A 243 10.14 -19.83 59.33
C GLU A 243 9.85 -21.02 58.38
N THR A 244 10.50 -21.08 57.23
CA THR A 244 11.68 -21.91 56.87
C THR A 244 11.51 -23.43 57.00
N THR A 245 11.42 -24.13 55.86
CA THR A 245 12.33 -25.25 55.57
C THR A 245 12.51 -25.44 54.06
N GLU A 246 13.75 -25.69 53.70
CA GLU A 246 14.35 -25.78 52.36
C GLU A 246 13.75 -26.89 51.48
N ILE A 247 13.81 -26.69 50.16
CA ILE A 247 14.63 -27.50 49.24
C ILE A 247 14.91 -26.64 47.99
N GLN A 248 16.20 -26.51 47.71
CA GLN A 248 16.79 -25.92 46.50
C GLN A 248 16.53 -26.82 45.28
N GLU A 249 16.19 -26.24 44.13
CA GLU A 249 17.04 -26.41 42.95
C GLU A 249 16.80 -25.29 41.93
N SER A 250 17.92 -24.76 41.47
CA SER A 250 18.08 -23.48 40.79
C SER A 250 17.75 -23.55 39.31
N THR A 251 17.13 -22.51 38.77
CA THR A 251 17.49 -22.02 37.43
C THR A 251 17.33 -20.51 37.39
N GLU A 252 18.46 -19.83 37.19
CA GLU A 252 18.61 -18.38 37.15
C GLU A 252 17.71 -17.74 36.08
N THR A 253 16.72 -16.99 36.54
CA THR A 253 16.10 -15.92 35.76
C THR A 253 16.94 -14.66 35.94
N ALA A 254 17.79 -14.35 34.97
CA ALA A 254 18.31 -12.99 34.82
C ALA A 254 17.23 -12.15 34.14
N ASP A 255 16.51 -11.38 34.96
CA ASP A 255 15.75 -10.22 34.53
C ASP A 255 16.67 -9.24 33.77
N PHE A 256 16.40 -9.07 32.48
CA PHE A 256 16.71 -7.82 31.79
C PHE A 256 15.38 -7.18 31.40
N SER A 257 14.80 -6.46 32.35
CA SER A 257 13.95 -5.31 32.07
C SER A 257 14.77 -4.31 31.26
N ASN A 258 14.66 -4.37 29.94
CA ASN A 258 15.10 -3.30 29.06
C ASN A 258 13.86 -2.79 28.32
N ASN A 259 13.25 -1.74 28.88
CA ASN A 259 12.34 -0.86 28.19
C ASN A 259 13.09 -0.22 27.01
N PHE A 260 13.03 -0.86 25.85
CA PHE A 260 13.30 -0.21 24.57
C PHE A 260 12.05 -0.35 23.71
N SER A 261 11.30 0.74 23.60
CA SER A 261 10.33 0.90 22.53
C SER A 261 11.05 0.73 21.19
N PRO A 262 10.66 -0.21 20.32
CA PRO A 262 11.25 -0.28 18.99
C PRO A 262 10.95 1.04 18.28
N VAL A 263 12.02 1.77 17.93
CA VAL A 263 11.94 2.95 17.08
C VAL A 263 11.33 2.50 15.76
N ILE A 264 10.06 2.86 15.57
CA ILE A 264 9.48 2.93 14.24
C ILE A 264 10.26 4.04 13.58
N ILE A 265 11.11 3.65 12.63
CA ILE A 265 11.71 4.62 11.74
C ILE A 265 10.54 5.12 10.91
N ASP A 266 9.98 6.25 11.30
CA ASP A 266 9.21 7.06 10.36
C ASP A 266 10.05 7.16 9.08
N PRO A 267 9.45 6.98 7.89
CA PRO A 267 10.18 7.25 6.65
C PRO A 267 10.84 8.61 6.83
N PRO A 268 12.14 8.76 6.49
CA PRO A 268 12.92 9.92 6.90
C PRO A 268 12.10 11.17 6.59
N ILE A 269 11.76 11.92 7.64
CA ILE A 269 11.34 13.31 7.49
C ILE A 269 12.54 13.94 6.81
N VAL A 270 12.45 14.06 5.48
CA VAL A 270 13.30 14.93 4.71
C VAL A 270 12.99 16.31 5.27
N SER A 271 13.82 16.77 6.21
CA SER A 271 13.95 18.20 6.47
C SER A 271 14.05 18.85 5.09
N PRO A 272 13.21 19.83 4.74
CA PRO A 272 13.14 20.40 3.39
C PRO A 272 14.37 21.25 3.03
N GLY A 273 15.52 21.00 3.67
CA GLY A 273 16.74 21.78 3.54
C GLY A 273 17.80 21.22 2.58
N GLU A 274 17.81 19.92 2.26
CA GLU A 274 18.88 19.35 1.42
C GLU A 274 18.35 18.30 0.44
N LEU A 275 17.45 18.72 -0.45
CA LEU A 275 17.44 18.16 -1.81
C LEU A 275 18.69 18.70 -2.50
N VAL A 276 19.78 17.94 -2.46
CA VAL A 276 20.93 18.22 -3.34
C VAL A 276 20.41 18.14 -4.77
N SER A 277 20.34 19.32 -5.38
CA SER A 277 20.16 19.59 -6.79
C SER A 277 21.14 18.74 -7.62
N VAL A 278 20.70 17.55 -8.05
CA VAL A 278 21.29 16.84 -9.18
C VAL A 278 20.16 16.44 -10.13
N ALA A 279 19.47 17.44 -10.68
CA ALA A 279 18.58 17.29 -11.83
C ALA A 279 18.27 18.67 -12.43
N ARG A 280 19.29 19.45 -12.79
CA ARG A 280 19.07 20.75 -13.46
C ARG A 280 19.30 20.71 -14.97
N GLU A 281 19.67 19.56 -15.52
CA GLU A 281 19.97 19.40 -16.96
C GLU A 281 19.04 18.43 -17.70
N GLU A 282 18.29 17.55 -17.01
CA GLU A 282 17.34 16.62 -17.68
C GLU A 282 15.97 17.25 -17.99
N GLU A 283 15.72 18.46 -17.48
CA GLU A 283 14.42 19.13 -17.55
C GLU A 283 14.10 19.75 -18.92
N SER A 284 15.09 19.99 -19.78
CA SER A 284 14.89 20.81 -21.00
C SER A 284 13.93 20.22 -22.04
N GLY A 285 13.73 18.90 -22.14
CA GLY A 285 12.83 18.30 -23.15
C GLY A 285 11.45 17.91 -22.63
N LEU A 286 11.36 17.55 -21.34
CA LEU A 286 10.12 17.12 -20.70
C LEU A 286 9.33 18.28 -20.07
N SER A 287 10.02 19.30 -19.52
CA SER A 287 9.41 20.45 -18.83
C SER A 287 8.90 21.56 -19.75
N VAL A 288 9.43 21.67 -20.99
CA VAL A 288 9.09 22.75 -21.95
C VAL A 288 7.60 22.80 -22.30
N LEU A 289 6.84 21.74 -22.03
CA LEU A 289 5.39 21.73 -22.21
C LEU A 289 4.58 22.11 -20.97
N SER A 290 5.09 21.91 -19.74
CA SER A 290 4.36 22.37 -18.54
C SER A 290 4.31 23.91 -18.51
N THR A 291 5.42 24.58 -18.83
CA THR A 291 5.50 26.05 -18.86
C THR A 291 4.70 26.65 -20.03
N ALA A 292 4.69 26.00 -21.21
CA ALA A 292 3.93 26.45 -22.37
C ALA A 292 2.44 26.09 -22.30
N ALA A 293 2.04 25.03 -21.59
CA ALA A 293 0.65 24.73 -21.32
C ALA A 293 0.08 25.74 -20.30
N MET A 294 0.81 26.06 -19.24
CA MET A 294 0.39 27.04 -18.23
C MET A 294 0.15 28.45 -18.80
N SER A 295 0.83 28.85 -19.89
CA SER A 295 0.56 30.13 -20.57
C SER A 295 -0.75 30.15 -21.37
N PHE A 296 -1.33 29.00 -21.72
CA PHE A 296 -2.71 28.91 -22.21
C PHE A 296 -3.76 29.06 -21.10
N PHE A 297 -3.36 28.93 -19.81
CA PHE A 297 -4.28 28.76 -18.68
C PHE A 297 -4.19 29.86 -17.61
N LEU A 298 -3.40 30.92 -17.79
CA LEU A 298 -3.41 32.07 -16.88
C LEU A 298 -4.66 32.94 -17.11
N PRO A 299 -5.42 33.31 -16.05
CA PRO A 299 -6.41 34.36 -16.17
C PRO A 299 -5.68 35.67 -16.45
N VAL A 300 -6.09 36.37 -17.51
CA VAL A 300 -5.61 37.73 -17.82
C VAL A 300 -5.76 38.57 -16.56
N LYS A 301 -4.62 38.99 -15.99
CA LYS A 301 -4.59 39.89 -14.84
C LYS A 301 -5.21 41.20 -15.28
N GLU A 302 -6.42 41.47 -14.78
CA GLU A 302 -7.14 42.74 -14.97
C GLU A 302 -6.22 43.89 -14.57
N SER A 303 -5.87 44.71 -15.55
CA SER A 303 -5.39 46.07 -15.32
C SER A 303 -6.59 46.99 -15.46
N HIS A 304 -6.85 47.74 -14.39
CA HIS A 304 -7.93 48.70 -14.24
C HIS A 304 -7.97 49.77 -15.34
N LEU A 305 -9.15 50.02 -15.92
CA LEU A 305 -9.93 51.28 -15.83
C LEU A 305 -11.24 51.16 -16.66
N PRO A 306 -12.30 51.94 -16.34
CA PRO A 306 -13.69 51.56 -16.55
C PRO A 306 -14.29 52.11 -17.84
N GLU A 307 -15.11 51.31 -18.52
CA GLU A 307 -16.10 51.85 -19.46
C GLU A 307 -17.41 51.04 -19.39
N LYS A 308 -18.49 51.80 -19.12
CA LYS A 308 -19.95 51.55 -19.16
C LYS A 308 -20.55 50.12 -19.29
N PRO A 309 -21.70 49.87 -18.63
CA PRO A 309 -22.36 48.58 -18.64
C PRO A 309 -22.99 48.30 -20.01
N GLN A 310 -22.37 47.41 -20.78
CA GLN A 310 -23.05 46.75 -21.90
C GLN A 310 -23.70 45.46 -21.40
N THR A 311 -25.01 45.40 -21.59
CA THR A 311 -25.85 44.20 -21.44
C THR A 311 -25.20 42.97 -22.09
N PRO A 312 -25.26 41.79 -21.44
CA PRO A 312 -24.70 40.57 -22.01
C PRO A 312 -25.46 40.21 -23.31
N PRO A 313 -24.76 39.77 -24.37
CA PRO A 313 -25.43 39.27 -25.56
C PRO A 313 -26.21 37.99 -25.19
N PRO A 314 -27.41 37.78 -25.75
CA PRO A 314 -28.17 36.56 -25.50
C PRO A 314 -27.37 35.35 -25.95
N ALA A 315 -27.39 34.29 -25.13
CA ALA A 315 -26.77 33.02 -25.44
C ALA A 315 -27.21 32.54 -26.84
N PRO A 316 -26.28 32.08 -27.70
CA PRO A 316 -26.67 31.53 -28.99
C PRO A 316 -27.58 30.32 -28.74
N SER A 317 -28.79 30.43 -29.27
CA SER A 317 -29.81 29.39 -29.28
C SER A 317 -29.22 28.09 -29.80
N LYS A 318 -29.31 27.02 -28.98
CA LYS A 318 -28.88 25.66 -29.32
C LYS A 318 -29.60 25.20 -30.59
N SER A 319 -28.87 25.18 -31.70
CA SER A 319 -29.24 24.44 -32.90
C SER A 319 -29.02 22.96 -32.64
N LEU A 320 -30.11 22.19 -32.51
CA LEU A 320 -30.11 20.72 -32.40
C LEU A 320 -29.88 20.03 -33.77
N LEU A 321 -29.28 20.70 -34.75
CA LEU A 321 -29.19 20.22 -36.13
C LEU A 321 -27.74 20.02 -36.65
N SER A 322 -26.68 20.25 -35.86
CA SER A 322 -25.30 20.07 -36.36
C SER A 322 -24.74 18.64 -36.24
N THR A 323 -25.44 17.71 -35.60
CA THR A 323 -24.93 16.34 -35.38
C THR A 323 -24.99 15.43 -36.61
N PHE A 324 -25.57 15.89 -37.74
CA PHE A 324 -25.80 15.04 -38.91
C PHE A 324 -24.59 14.91 -39.87
N TRP A 325 -23.56 15.77 -39.75
CA TRP A 325 -22.43 15.82 -40.70
C TRP A 325 -21.03 15.73 -40.08
N THR A 326 -20.90 15.48 -38.78
CA THR A 326 -19.59 15.15 -38.21
C THR A 326 -19.22 13.72 -38.63
N PRO A 327 -18.15 13.52 -39.43
CA PRO A 327 -17.70 12.17 -39.76
C PRO A 327 -17.39 11.40 -38.47
N PRO A 328 -17.76 10.10 -38.40
CA PRO A 328 -17.49 9.31 -37.21
C PRO A 328 -15.99 9.27 -36.91
N PRO A 329 -15.59 9.19 -35.62
CA PRO A 329 -14.19 9.06 -35.22
C PRO A 329 -13.46 7.98 -36.02
N ASN A 330 -12.34 8.31 -36.66
CA ASN A 330 -11.54 7.34 -37.40
C ASN A 330 -10.36 6.87 -36.55
N ALA A 331 -10.68 6.15 -35.47
CA ALA A 331 -9.73 5.76 -34.45
C ALA A 331 -8.45 5.10 -34.97
N ASN A 332 -8.55 4.30 -36.04
CA ASN A 332 -7.40 3.62 -36.62
C ASN A 332 -6.46 4.58 -37.37
N SER A 333 -7.01 5.52 -38.13
CA SER A 333 -6.19 6.52 -38.83
C SER A 333 -5.59 7.53 -37.85
N ASP A 334 -6.38 7.97 -36.89
CA ASP A 334 -5.98 8.96 -35.88
C ASP A 334 -4.90 8.39 -34.96
N SER A 335 -5.01 7.11 -34.56
CA SER A 335 -3.98 6.46 -33.75
C SER A 335 -2.65 6.30 -34.49
N GLN A 336 -2.68 5.95 -35.78
CA GLN A 336 -1.49 5.86 -36.63
C GLN A 336 -0.82 7.23 -36.81
N GLN A 337 -1.61 8.29 -37.01
CA GLN A 337 -1.08 9.64 -37.11
C GLN A 337 -0.45 10.09 -35.79
N CYS A 338 -1.11 9.84 -34.66
CA CYS A 338 -0.56 10.13 -33.34
C CYS A 338 0.72 9.34 -33.08
N TRP A 339 0.76 8.05 -33.45
CA TRP A 339 1.95 7.20 -33.31
C TRP A 339 3.13 7.71 -34.13
N SER A 340 2.88 8.15 -35.37
CA SER A 340 3.91 8.78 -36.20
C SER A 340 4.50 10.03 -35.54
N LYS A 341 3.67 10.88 -34.93
CA LYS A 341 4.12 12.07 -34.19
C LYS A 341 4.91 11.72 -32.93
N ILE A 342 4.48 10.70 -32.18
CA ILE A 342 5.20 10.18 -31.01
C ILE A 342 6.60 9.69 -31.43
N ASN A 343 6.70 8.98 -32.55
CA ASN A 343 7.98 8.49 -33.07
C ASN A 343 8.90 9.61 -33.55
N ASP A 344 8.38 10.64 -34.22
CA ASP A 344 9.22 11.79 -34.60
C ASP A 344 9.74 12.52 -33.35
N TRP A 345 8.86 12.77 -32.38
CA TRP A 345 9.26 13.35 -31.10
C TRP A 345 10.32 12.51 -30.38
N SER A 346 10.09 11.20 -30.24
CA SER A 346 11.00 10.30 -29.49
C SER A 346 12.38 10.26 -30.14
N ARG A 347 12.42 10.20 -31.48
CA ARG A 347 13.66 10.26 -32.25
C ARG A 347 14.44 11.53 -31.93
N HIS A 348 13.80 12.70 -31.99
CA HIS A 348 14.47 13.97 -31.70
C HIS A 348 14.88 14.09 -30.22
N TYR A 349 14.03 13.64 -29.31
CA TYR A 349 14.30 13.68 -27.87
C TYR A 349 15.50 12.81 -27.49
N PHE A 350 15.53 11.55 -27.90
CA PHE A 350 16.64 10.66 -27.57
C PHE A 350 17.93 10.99 -28.32
N LEU A 351 17.86 11.61 -29.51
CA LEU A 351 19.05 12.17 -30.18
C LEU A 351 19.62 13.37 -29.42
N SER A 352 18.78 14.19 -28.79
CA SER A 352 19.24 15.33 -27.99
C SER A 352 19.86 14.94 -26.65
N LEU A 353 19.60 13.72 -26.17
CA LEU A 353 20.16 13.21 -24.93
C LEU A 353 21.59 12.70 -25.17
N ASN A 354 22.59 13.41 -24.63
CA ASN A 354 24.00 12.99 -24.62
C ASN A 354 24.28 11.82 -23.65
N LYS A 355 23.37 10.84 -23.56
CA LYS A 355 23.49 9.67 -22.68
C LYS A 355 22.90 8.42 -23.32
N ASN A 356 23.52 7.27 -23.04
CA ASN A 356 22.98 5.98 -23.44
C ASN A 356 21.78 5.63 -22.55
N VAL A 357 20.57 5.71 -23.12
CA VAL A 357 19.32 5.33 -22.46
C VAL A 357 18.96 3.89 -22.84
N SER A 358 18.61 3.05 -21.86
CA SER A 358 18.18 1.68 -22.12
C SER A 358 16.85 1.65 -22.90
N GLU A 359 16.60 0.60 -23.68
CA GLU A 359 15.34 0.49 -24.45
C GLU A 359 14.11 0.53 -23.53
N GLN A 360 14.20 -0.10 -22.35
CA GLN A 360 13.12 -0.06 -21.37
C GLN A 360 12.84 1.36 -20.86
N GLU A 361 13.89 2.15 -20.58
CA GLU A 361 13.75 3.54 -20.17
C GLU A 361 13.25 4.43 -21.31
N LYS A 362 13.64 4.16 -22.56
CA LYS A 362 13.08 4.86 -23.73
C LYS A 362 11.58 4.63 -23.84
N ILE A 363 11.11 3.39 -23.63
CA ILE A 363 9.69 3.07 -23.60
C ILE A 363 9.00 3.82 -22.46
N ALA A 364 9.56 3.80 -21.25
CA ALA A 364 8.99 4.48 -20.09
C ALA A 364 8.82 5.99 -20.33
N LEU A 365 9.85 6.66 -20.85
CA LEU A 365 9.83 8.09 -21.15
C LEU A 365 8.88 8.45 -22.31
N THR A 366 8.77 7.56 -23.31
CA THR A 366 7.83 7.75 -24.42
C THR A 366 6.38 7.65 -23.93
N LEU A 367 6.09 6.67 -23.07
CA LEU A 367 4.78 6.53 -22.45
C LEU A 367 4.48 7.66 -21.47
N GLU A 368 5.47 8.15 -20.73
CA GLU A 368 5.32 9.29 -19.82
C GLU A 368 4.88 10.53 -20.62
N LYS A 369 5.52 10.76 -21.78
CA LYS A 369 5.12 11.87 -22.64
C LYS A 369 3.72 11.71 -23.20
N PHE A 370 3.36 10.50 -23.63
CA PHE A 370 2.01 10.23 -24.09
C PHE A 370 0.95 10.42 -22.99
N ALA A 371 1.24 9.97 -21.76
CA ALA A 371 0.37 10.19 -20.61
C ALA A 371 0.21 11.69 -20.27
N GLN A 372 1.29 12.46 -20.32
CA GLN A 372 1.26 13.92 -20.15
C GLN A 372 0.35 14.57 -21.19
N THR A 373 0.47 14.17 -22.45
CA THR A 373 -0.36 14.70 -23.54
C THR A 373 -1.84 14.39 -23.33
N LEU A 374 -2.18 13.18 -22.89
CA LEU A 374 -3.56 12.83 -22.53
C LEU A 374 -4.07 13.60 -21.30
N LEU A 375 -3.19 13.93 -20.35
CA LEU A 375 -3.56 14.76 -19.20
C LEU A 375 -3.92 16.19 -19.63
N LEU A 376 -3.16 16.76 -20.58
CA LEU A 376 -3.49 18.06 -21.18
C LEU A 376 -4.82 18.02 -21.92
N ALA A 377 -5.07 16.96 -22.70
CA ALA A 377 -6.35 16.75 -23.35
C ALA A 377 -7.50 16.62 -22.33
N ALA A 378 -7.26 15.94 -21.21
CA ALA A 378 -8.23 15.82 -20.13
C ALA A 378 -8.60 17.18 -19.50
N LEU A 379 -7.63 18.08 -19.35
CA LEU A 379 -7.85 19.44 -18.86
C LEU A 379 -8.67 20.25 -19.86
N GLU A 380 -8.37 20.11 -21.15
CA GLU A 380 -9.10 20.79 -22.21
C GLU A 380 -10.57 20.32 -22.27
N LEU A 381 -10.81 19.02 -22.11
CA LEU A 381 -12.17 18.48 -21.96
C LEU A 381 -12.89 19.05 -20.73
N GLN A 382 -12.22 19.17 -19.58
CA GLN A 382 -12.83 19.71 -18.37
C GLN A 382 -13.32 21.16 -18.55
N GLN A 383 -12.67 21.93 -19.43
CA GLN A 383 -13.00 23.32 -19.71
C GLN A 383 -14.02 23.50 -20.84
N LYS A 384 -13.86 22.76 -21.94
CA LYS A 384 -14.58 23.00 -23.20
C LYS A 384 -15.71 22.01 -23.48
N SER A 385 -15.66 20.82 -22.89
CA SER A 385 -16.63 19.76 -23.20
C SER A 385 -18.02 20.10 -22.65
N SER A 386 -19.03 19.88 -23.48
CA SER A 386 -20.44 19.93 -23.04
C SER A 386 -20.82 18.71 -22.18
N SER A 387 -20.15 17.57 -22.38
CA SER A 387 -20.41 16.30 -21.68
C SER A 387 -19.60 16.16 -20.39
N PHE A 388 -18.31 16.53 -20.44
CA PHE A 388 -17.35 16.37 -19.35
C PHE A 388 -17.00 17.70 -18.66
N GLY A 389 -17.61 18.80 -19.09
CA GLY A 389 -17.43 20.11 -18.47
C GLY A 389 -17.71 20.05 -16.97
N GLN A 390 -16.78 20.56 -16.17
CA GLN A 390 -16.81 20.53 -14.69
C GLN A 390 -16.75 19.12 -14.05
N GLN A 391 -16.71 18.03 -14.82
CA GLN A 391 -16.48 16.70 -14.26
C GLN A 391 -15.00 16.54 -13.89
N LYS A 392 -14.73 15.95 -12.73
CA LYS A 392 -13.36 15.64 -12.28
C LYS A 392 -12.80 14.37 -12.90
N ILE A 393 -13.60 13.63 -13.67
CA ILE A 393 -13.22 12.38 -14.32
C ILE A 393 -13.70 12.47 -15.76
N ASN A 394 -12.82 12.15 -16.70
CA ASN A 394 -13.14 11.97 -18.11
C ASN A 394 -12.27 10.83 -18.69
N PRO A 395 -12.62 10.29 -19.88
CA PRO A 395 -11.89 9.17 -20.48
C PRO A 395 -10.40 9.44 -20.68
N ALA A 396 -10.02 10.66 -21.07
CA ALA A 396 -8.61 11.04 -21.28
C ALA A 396 -7.81 11.03 -19.95
N LEU A 397 -8.39 11.52 -18.85
CA LEU A 397 -7.78 11.43 -17.52
C LEU A 397 -7.58 9.97 -17.11
N HIS A 398 -8.61 9.15 -17.28
CA HIS A 398 -8.55 7.75 -16.88
C HIS A 398 -7.43 7.01 -17.63
N LEU A 399 -7.34 7.22 -18.95
CA LEU A 399 -6.26 6.66 -19.77
C LEU A 399 -4.89 7.20 -19.35
N SER A 400 -4.75 8.51 -19.16
CA SER A 400 -3.49 9.13 -18.70
C SER A 400 -2.96 8.50 -17.41
N VAL A 401 -3.81 8.33 -16.39
CA VAL A 401 -3.42 7.74 -15.11
C VAL A 401 -3.01 6.26 -15.27
N GLN A 402 -3.74 5.48 -16.07
CA GLN A 402 -3.36 4.09 -16.35
C GLN A 402 -1.98 3.99 -17.02
N ILE A 403 -1.67 4.92 -17.92
CA ILE A 403 -0.38 4.97 -18.61
C ILE A 403 0.72 5.44 -17.66
N PHE A 404 0.50 6.44 -16.80
CA PHE A 404 1.47 6.84 -15.78
C PHE A 404 1.86 5.68 -14.86
N HIS A 405 0.90 4.86 -14.44
CA HIS A 405 1.20 3.64 -13.68
C HIS A 405 2.09 2.66 -14.47
N ARG A 406 1.85 2.52 -15.78
CA ARG A 406 2.70 1.68 -16.64
C ARG A 406 4.12 2.27 -16.79
N CYS A 407 4.25 3.59 -16.91
CA CYS A 407 5.54 4.28 -16.95
C CYS A 407 6.33 4.01 -15.67
N ALA A 408 5.66 4.16 -14.52
CA ALA A 408 6.27 3.95 -13.22
C ALA A 408 6.80 2.51 -13.03
N GLN A 409 6.11 1.51 -13.61
CA GLN A 409 6.54 0.11 -13.62
C GLN A 409 7.72 -0.16 -14.55
N LEU A 410 7.85 0.60 -15.64
CA LEU A 410 8.90 0.41 -16.63
C LEU A 410 10.16 1.21 -16.31
N SER A 411 10.03 2.34 -15.60
CA SER A 411 11.17 3.21 -15.29
C SER A 411 12.23 2.48 -14.47
N THR A 412 13.48 2.70 -14.85
CA THR A 412 14.68 2.15 -14.22
C THR A 412 15.29 3.12 -13.21
N LYS A 413 14.71 4.32 -13.05
CA LYS A 413 15.19 5.36 -12.12
C LYS A 413 15.17 4.87 -10.67
N ASN A 414 14.11 4.17 -10.26
CA ASN A 414 14.02 3.48 -8.98
C ASN A 414 13.46 2.08 -9.19
N SER A 415 13.99 1.10 -8.46
CA SER A 415 13.50 -0.29 -8.49
C SER A 415 12.06 -0.43 -7.98
N ASN A 416 11.55 0.56 -7.24
CA ASN A 416 10.19 0.60 -6.73
C ASN A 416 9.27 1.47 -7.61
N PRO A 417 8.30 0.88 -8.33
CA PRO A 417 7.34 1.61 -9.16
C PRO A 417 6.53 2.66 -8.39
N TYR A 418 6.34 2.46 -7.09
CA TYR A 418 5.64 3.42 -6.23
C TYR A 418 6.39 4.75 -6.14
N ILE A 419 7.71 4.69 -5.97
CA ILE A 419 8.56 5.89 -5.89
C ILE A 419 8.54 6.60 -7.25
N ASN A 420 8.64 5.86 -8.35
CA ASN A 420 8.55 6.43 -9.70
C ASN A 420 7.19 7.13 -9.91
N LEU A 421 6.09 6.54 -9.41
CA LEU A 421 4.77 7.15 -9.50
C LEU A 421 4.66 8.44 -8.68
N ARG A 422 5.24 8.50 -7.47
CA ARG A 422 5.30 9.71 -6.64
C ARG A 422 6.10 10.83 -7.30
N VAL A 423 7.22 10.47 -7.95
CA VAL A 423 8.03 11.43 -8.73
C VAL A 423 7.20 11.99 -9.88
N LEU A 424 6.51 11.13 -10.65
CA LEU A 424 5.59 11.56 -11.72
C LEU A 424 4.46 12.44 -11.18
N SER A 425 3.86 12.06 -10.04
CA SER A 425 2.78 12.83 -9.41
C SER A 425 3.24 14.23 -9.03
N LYS A 426 4.44 14.35 -8.43
CA LYS A 426 5.02 15.64 -8.10
C LYS A 426 5.37 16.46 -9.35
N GLN A 427 5.97 15.82 -10.35
CA GLN A 427 6.36 16.45 -11.61
C GLN A 427 5.16 17.04 -12.38
N TYR A 428 4.00 16.41 -12.27
CA TYR A 428 2.76 16.84 -12.93
C TYR A 428 1.72 17.42 -11.96
N ALA A 429 2.13 17.80 -10.75
CA ALA A 429 1.21 18.21 -9.69
C ALA A 429 0.30 19.37 -10.11
N GLU A 430 0.85 20.38 -10.80
CA GLU A 430 0.09 21.54 -11.31
C GLU A 430 -1.04 21.13 -12.25
N LEU A 431 -0.78 20.16 -13.14
CA LEU A 431 -1.77 19.64 -14.09
C LEU A 431 -2.79 18.72 -13.42
N LEU A 432 -2.36 17.97 -12.40
CA LEU A 432 -3.20 17.01 -11.68
C LEU A 432 -4.11 17.67 -10.65
N ALA A 433 -3.75 18.85 -10.14
CA ALA A 433 -4.47 19.58 -9.11
C ALA A 433 -5.96 19.78 -9.47
N SER A 434 -6.28 20.13 -10.71
CA SER A 434 -7.68 20.35 -11.17
C SER A 434 -8.60 19.13 -11.03
N PHE A 435 -8.02 17.93 -10.96
CA PHE A 435 -8.75 16.66 -10.82
C PHE A 435 -8.84 16.18 -9.36
N VAL A 436 -8.05 16.77 -8.47
CA VAL A 436 -8.12 16.50 -7.02
C VAL A 436 -9.23 17.36 -6.42
N PRO A 437 -10.16 16.78 -5.62
CA PRO A 437 -11.17 17.59 -4.96
C PRO A 437 -10.56 18.66 -4.03
N HIS A 438 -11.01 19.91 -4.15
CA HIS A 438 -10.62 21.01 -3.26
C HIS A 438 -10.75 20.69 -1.76
N SER A 439 -11.73 19.86 -1.38
CA SER A 439 -11.89 19.36 -0.01
C SER A 439 -10.71 18.52 0.46
N SER A 440 -10.04 17.83 -0.46
CA SER A 440 -8.95 16.91 -0.20
C SER A 440 -7.57 17.56 -0.38
N MET A 441 -7.47 18.72 -1.01
CA MET A 441 -6.19 19.40 -1.24
C MET A 441 -5.47 19.84 0.04
N ARG A 442 -6.17 19.98 1.17
CA ARG A 442 -5.52 20.29 2.46
C ARG A 442 -4.89 19.07 3.13
N ASP A 443 -5.32 17.87 2.74
CA ASP A 443 -4.96 16.62 3.40
C ASP A 443 -4.10 15.70 2.50
N ILE A 444 -3.85 16.11 1.24
CA ILE A 444 -3.15 15.31 0.23
C ILE A 444 -1.96 16.11 -0.29
N GLU A 445 -0.77 15.52 -0.16
CA GLU A 445 0.46 16.11 -0.68
C GLU A 445 0.58 15.87 -2.20
N GLU A 446 1.29 16.76 -2.91
CA GLU A 446 1.38 16.77 -4.38
C GLU A 446 1.87 15.44 -4.98
N TYR A 447 2.78 14.75 -4.29
CA TYR A 447 3.28 13.45 -4.73
C TYR A 447 2.26 12.32 -4.61
N GLU A 448 1.09 12.54 -4.01
CA GLU A 448 0.01 11.57 -3.84
C GLU A 448 -1.17 11.80 -4.81
N TYR A 449 -1.13 12.84 -5.64
CA TYR A 449 -2.23 13.18 -6.55
C TYR A 449 -2.59 12.04 -7.51
N LEU A 450 -1.62 11.41 -8.18
CA LEU A 450 -1.90 10.28 -9.08
C LEU A 450 -2.56 9.10 -8.35
N GLU A 451 -2.12 8.79 -7.13
CA GLU A 451 -2.70 7.72 -6.31
C GLU A 451 -4.14 8.04 -5.90
N HIS A 452 -4.39 9.29 -5.51
CA HIS A 452 -5.72 9.74 -5.12
C HIS A 452 -6.69 9.72 -6.30
N ILE A 453 -6.25 10.22 -7.46
CA ILE A 453 -7.06 10.20 -8.69
C ILE A 453 -7.33 8.75 -9.08
N GLN A 454 -6.32 7.87 -9.06
CA GLN A 454 -6.51 6.45 -9.33
C GLN A 454 -7.52 5.80 -8.36
N LYS A 455 -7.51 6.14 -7.07
CA LYS A 455 -8.50 5.65 -6.11
C LYS A 455 -9.93 6.03 -6.49
N ASN A 456 -10.13 7.24 -7.00
CA ASN A 456 -11.43 7.69 -7.49
C ASN A 456 -11.84 6.94 -8.77
N LEU A 457 -10.86 6.62 -9.63
CA LEU A 457 -11.06 5.86 -10.86
C LEU A 457 -11.27 4.36 -10.63
N ARG A 458 -10.80 3.74 -9.53
CA ARG A 458 -10.98 2.30 -9.23
C ARG A 458 -12.44 1.84 -9.15
N LYS A 459 -13.38 2.77 -8.97
CA LYS A 459 -14.83 2.49 -9.04
C LYS A 459 -15.30 2.18 -10.46
N LEU A 460 -14.48 2.48 -11.47
CA LEU A 460 -14.73 2.26 -12.89
C LEU A 460 -13.87 1.10 -13.39
N PRO A 461 -14.35 0.29 -14.35
CA PRO A 461 -13.55 -0.75 -14.97
C PRO A 461 -12.37 -0.14 -15.72
N SER A 462 -11.24 -0.87 -15.75
CA SER A 462 -10.09 -0.44 -16.54
C SER A 462 -10.46 -0.32 -18.01
N LEU A 463 -10.12 0.81 -18.63
CA LEU A 463 -10.44 1.05 -20.04
C LEU A 463 -9.55 0.27 -21.00
N ILE A 464 -8.25 0.17 -20.69
CA ILE A 464 -7.29 -0.59 -21.49
C ILE A 464 -6.51 -1.58 -20.63
N ARG A 465 -5.91 -2.57 -21.28
CA ARG A 465 -4.89 -3.44 -20.68
C ARG A 465 -3.52 -2.86 -21.01
N THR A 466 -2.70 -2.60 -19.98
CA THR A 466 -1.39 -1.96 -20.15
C THR A 466 -0.21 -2.94 -19.95
N LEU A 467 -0.48 -4.14 -19.42
CA LEU A 467 0.55 -5.15 -19.15
C LEU A 467 0.94 -5.90 -20.44
N ASN A 468 2.24 -6.00 -20.69
CA ASN A 468 2.85 -6.72 -21.84
C ASN A 468 2.39 -6.23 -23.23
N VAL A 469 1.86 -5.02 -23.32
CA VAL A 469 1.49 -4.37 -24.58
C VAL A 469 2.64 -3.45 -25.00
N ASN A 470 2.99 -3.45 -26.29
CA ASN A 470 3.98 -2.51 -26.82
C ASN A 470 3.38 -1.08 -26.91
N THR A 471 4.22 -0.08 -27.13
CA THR A 471 3.78 1.33 -27.12
C THR A 471 2.76 1.64 -28.23
N GLU A 472 2.94 1.07 -29.42
CA GLU A 472 2.05 1.29 -30.58
C GLU A 472 0.64 0.73 -30.34
N ASP A 473 0.56 -0.52 -29.89
CA ASP A 473 -0.70 -1.19 -29.56
C ASP A 473 -1.43 -0.46 -28.43
N LEU A 474 -0.68 0.14 -27.51
CA LEU A 474 -1.24 0.91 -26.41
C LEU A 474 -1.81 2.25 -26.89
N VAL A 475 -1.17 2.93 -27.85
CA VAL A 475 -1.72 4.12 -28.53
C VAL A 475 -2.98 3.76 -29.31
N ASN A 476 -2.95 2.65 -30.07
CA ASN A 476 -4.12 2.15 -30.82
C ASN A 476 -5.30 1.84 -29.89
N ALA A 477 -5.06 1.14 -28.78
CA ALA A 477 -6.08 0.84 -27.79
C ALA A 477 -6.66 2.11 -27.14
N THR A 478 -5.81 3.11 -26.88
CA THR A 478 -6.22 4.40 -26.29
C THR A 478 -7.19 5.13 -27.22
N PHE A 479 -6.85 5.27 -28.50
CA PHE A 479 -7.69 5.97 -29.47
C PHE A 479 -9.00 5.22 -29.76
N LYS A 480 -8.97 3.88 -29.75
CA LYS A 480 -10.18 3.07 -29.85
C LYS A 480 -11.13 3.33 -28.67
N VAL A 481 -10.62 3.28 -27.45
CA VAL A 481 -11.42 3.57 -26.25
C VAL A 481 -11.96 4.99 -26.27
N LEU A 482 -11.17 5.98 -26.67
CA LEU A 482 -11.62 7.35 -26.79
C LEU A 482 -12.77 7.48 -27.78
N ALA A 483 -12.71 6.81 -28.93
CA ALA A 483 -13.80 6.82 -29.91
C ALA A 483 -15.08 6.17 -29.35
N ASP A 484 -14.94 5.14 -28.52
CA ASP A 484 -16.06 4.43 -27.90
C ASP A 484 -16.71 5.20 -26.72
N ASN A 485 -15.96 6.09 -26.06
CA ASN A 485 -16.37 6.70 -24.79
C ASN A 485 -16.51 8.25 -24.83
N CYS A 486 -16.12 8.90 -25.92
CA CYS A 486 -16.25 10.34 -26.10
C CYS A 486 -17.33 10.66 -27.14
N THR A 487 -17.92 11.85 -27.05
CA THR A 487 -18.67 12.41 -28.18
C THR A 487 -17.70 12.70 -29.36
N PRO A 488 -18.18 12.80 -30.61
CA PRO A 488 -17.31 13.14 -31.74
C PRO A 488 -16.52 14.45 -31.53
N GLU A 489 -17.13 15.45 -30.89
CA GLU A 489 -16.49 16.73 -30.57
C GLU A 489 -15.39 16.59 -29.50
N ASP A 490 -15.68 15.84 -28.42
CA ASP A 490 -14.71 15.58 -27.35
C ASP A 490 -13.55 14.70 -27.85
N TYR A 491 -13.86 13.71 -28.69
CA TYR A 491 -12.87 12.87 -29.34
C TYR A 491 -11.93 13.71 -30.20
N GLN A 492 -12.49 14.58 -31.05
CA GLN A 492 -11.71 15.44 -31.93
C GLN A 492 -10.86 16.43 -31.13
N THR A 493 -11.37 16.92 -29.99
CA THR A 493 -10.60 17.73 -29.05
C THR A 493 -9.38 16.97 -28.59
N VAL A 494 -9.53 15.75 -28.05
CA VAL A 494 -8.41 14.92 -27.59
C VAL A 494 -7.41 14.63 -28.71
N ASN A 495 -7.88 14.27 -29.90
CA ASN A 495 -7.02 14.00 -31.07
C ASN A 495 -6.19 15.23 -31.46
N THR A 496 -6.84 16.41 -31.50
CA THR A 496 -6.19 17.68 -31.84
C THR A 496 -5.16 18.07 -30.77
N THR A 497 -5.53 18.01 -29.49
CA THR A 497 -4.60 18.28 -28.38
C THR A 497 -3.39 17.35 -28.44
N CYS A 498 -3.61 16.06 -28.71
CA CYS A 498 -2.52 15.09 -28.87
C CYS A 498 -1.57 15.48 -30.00
N SER A 499 -2.11 15.75 -31.18
CA SER A 499 -1.34 16.11 -32.36
C SER A 499 -0.54 17.40 -32.15
N GLU A 500 -1.20 18.47 -31.69
CA GLU A 500 -0.55 19.76 -31.47
C GLU A 500 0.53 19.71 -30.40
N THR A 501 0.31 18.95 -29.33
CA THR A 501 1.26 18.83 -28.22
C THR A 501 2.56 18.19 -28.71
N PHE A 502 2.47 17.09 -29.48
CA PHE A 502 3.66 16.45 -30.05
C PHE A 502 4.34 17.30 -31.13
N ASP A 503 3.57 18.02 -31.97
CA ASP A 503 4.15 18.92 -32.97
C ASP A 503 4.94 20.07 -32.31
N LYS A 504 4.36 20.70 -31.28
CA LYS A 504 5.02 21.77 -30.51
C LYS A 504 6.27 21.26 -29.80
N ALA A 505 6.17 20.09 -29.15
CA ALA A 505 7.30 19.46 -28.45
C ALA A 505 8.46 19.15 -29.40
N THR A 506 8.14 18.55 -30.54
CA THR A 506 9.13 18.18 -31.57
C THR A 506 9.77 19.42 -32.18
N SER A 507 8.98 20.46 -32.46
CA SER A 507 9.49 21.73 -32.99
C SER A 507 10.42 22.44 -32.01
N SER A 508 10.17 22.35 -30.70
CA SER A 508 11.09 22.88 -29.70
C SER A 508 12.43 22.15 -29.72
N LEU A 509 12.41 20.82 -29.68
CA LEU A 509 13.63 20.00 -29.74
C LEU A 509 14.45 20.25 -31.02
N LYS A 510 13.77 20.49 -32.16
CA LYS A 510 14.43 20.86 -33.42
C LYS A 510 15.12 22.23 -33.35
N ARG A 511 14.48 23.23 -32.72
CA ARG A 511 15.07 24.57 -32.53
C ARG A 511 16.27 24.53 -31.59
N ASP A 512 16.19 23.76 -30.52
CA ASP A 512 17.26 23.64 -29.52
C ASP A 512 18.47 22.86 -30.07
N ALA A 513 18.27 22.06 -31.12
CA ALA A 513 19.32 21.31 -31.82
C ALA A 513 20.02 22.12 -32.93
N GLU A 514 19.50 23.28 -33.35
CA GLU A 514 20.19 24.15 -34.30
C GLU A 514 21.27 24.96 -33.55
N PRO A 515 22.57 24.77 -33.85
CA PRO A 515 23.62 25.57 -33.23
C PRO A 515 23.36 27.04 -33.57
N SER A 516 23.36 27.90 -32.54
CA SER A 516 23.18 29.34 -32.68
C SER A 516 24.30 29.94 -33.53
N SER A 517 24.18 29.84 -34.85
CA SER A 517 25.03 30.49 -35.85
C SER A 517 24.59 31.96 -36.00
N ARG A 518 24.44 32.69 -34.88
CA ARG A 518 24.16 34.14 -34.88
C ARG A 518 24.77 34.80 -33.65
N TYR A 519 26.10 34.85 -33.64
CA TYR A 519 26.86 36.01 -33.17
C TYR A 519 28.01 36.22 -34.15
N ASN A 520 27.76 37.07 -35.15
CA ASN A 520 28.78 37.82 -35.88
C ASN A 520 28.61 39.29 -35.48
#